data_AF-A0A9X0CTI3-F1
#
_entry.id   AF-A0A9X0CTI3-F1
#
_cell.length_a   1.000
_cell.length_b   1.000
_cell.length_c   1.000
_cell.angle_alpha   90.00
_cell.angle_beta   90.00
_cell.angle_gamma   90.00
#
_symmetry.space_group_name_H-M   'P 1'
#
loop_
_entity.id
_entity.type
_entity.pdbx_description
1 polymer ?
#
loop_
_entity_poly.entity_id
_entity_poly.type
_entity_poly.pdbx_seq_one_letter_code
_entity_poly.pdbx_strand_id
1 'polypeptide(L)'
;MAWDPFGERLAVIFKDEEKQAQELVAVFKTRLKPTFEVMPSGFVRGPPNTVPELVTFQQDFKKGALLTVCWSDGSISFIPLLFSPSPLIDSPCQFENGTFANSLS
;
A
#
# COMPACT_ATOMS: atom_id res chain seq x y z
N MET A 1 6.19 1.25 -12.94
CA MET A 1 5.77 1.69 -11.58
C MET A 1 4.29 1.40 -11.42
N ALA A 2 3.81 1.20 -10.20
CA ALA A 2 2.41 0.98 -9.89
C ALA A 2 2.03 1.59 -8.55
N TRP A 3 0.85 2.19 -8.48
CA TRP A 3 0.22 2.64 -7.25
C TRP A 3 -0.77 1.59 -6.76
N ASP A 4 -0.94 1.46 -5.45
CA ASP A 4 -2.08 0.74 -4.92
C ASP A 4 -3.38 1.53 -5.19
N PRO A 5 -4.56 0.87 -5.13
CA PRO A 5 -5.84 1.49 -5.47
C PRO A 5 -6.17 2.76 -4.67
N PHE A 6 -5.65 2.88 -3.44
CA PHE A 6 -5.90 4.03 -2.56
C PHE A 6 -4.80 5.09 -2.60
N GLY A 7 -3.70 4.83 -3.31
CA GLY A 7 -2.60 5.77 -3.44
C GLY A 7 -1.75 5.93 -2.17
N GLU A 8 -1.77 4.94 -1.27
CA GLU A 8 -1.00 4.90 -0.02
C GLU A 8 0.38 4.26 -0.19
N ARG A 9 0.59 3.50 -1.28
CA ARG A 9 1.83 2.82 -1.64
C ARG A 9 2.14 2.97 -3.13
N LEU A 10 3.42 3.22 -3.42
CA LEU A 10 3.98 3.25 -4.77
C LEU A 10 5.13 2.25 -4.87
N ALA A 11 5.08 1.37 -5.87
CA ALA A 11 6.15 0.46 -6.24
C ALA A 11 6.83 0.91 -7.53
N VAL A 12 8.16 0.97 -7.51
CA VAL A 12 8.99 1.45 -8.63
C VAL A 12 10.06 0.43 -8.97
N ILE A 13 10.16 0.08 -10.25
CA ILE A 13 11.31 -0.63 -10.82
C ILE A 13 12.25 0.44 -11.36
N PHE A 14 13.51 0.41 -10.93
CA PHE A 14 14.55 1.26 -11.48
C PHE A 14 15.24 0.57 -12.64
N LYS A 15 15.71 1.38 -13.57
CA LYS A 15 16.51 0.94 -14.72
C LYS A 15 17.83 1.71 -14.73
N ASP A 16 18.89 1.07 -15.18
CA ASP A 16 20.17 1.73 -15.43
C ASP A 16 20.15 2.51 -16.77
N GLU A 17 21.32 3.04 -17.13
CA GLU A 17 21.53 3.80 -18.37
C GLU A 17 21.26 2.97 -19.63
N GLU A 18 21.45 1.65 -19.56
CA GLU A 18 21.18 0.69 -20.64
C GLU A 18 19.71 0.25 -20.68
N LYS A 19 18.86 0.84 -19.84
CA LYS A 19 17.44 0.52 -19.67
C LYS A 19 17.17 -0.89 -19.14
N GLN A 20 18.17 -1.53 -18.52
CA GLN A 20 18.03 -2.82 -17.86
C GLN A 20 17.45 -2.63 -16.46
N ALA A 21 16.46 -3.46 -16.12
CA ALA A 21 15.86 -3.44 -14.80
C ALA A 21 16.89 -3.85 -13.74
N GLN A 22 16.86 -3.17 -12.60
CA GLN A 22 17.68 -3.50 -11.44
C GLN A 22 16.95 -4.52 -10.55
N GLU A 23 17.70 -5.32 -9.79
CA GLU A 23 17.17 -6.44 -8.97
C GLU A 23 16.16 -6.05 -7.87
N LEU A 24 15.96 -4.75 -7.63
CA LEU A 24 15.15 -4.23 -6.53
C LEU A 24 13.91 -3.49 -7.04
N VAL A 25 12.79 -3.77 -6.39
CA VAL A 25 11.61 -2.90 -6.43
C VAL A 25 11.66 -1.98 -5.22
N ALA A 26 11.69 -0.68 -5.43
CA ALA A 26 11.55 0.28 -4.34
C ALA A 26 10.08 0.52 -4.01
N VAL A 27 9.78 0.55 -2.72
CA VAL A 27 8.45 0.79 -2.18
C VAL A 27 8.46 2.09 -1.40
N PHE A 28 7.49 2.94 -1.71
CA PHE A 28 7.29 4.22 -1.05
C PHE A 28 5.94 4.25 -0.35
N LYS A 29 5.88 4.93 0.80
CA LYS A 29 4.64 5.42 1.38
C LYS A 29 4.31 6.75 0.74
N THR A 30 3.04 6.98 0.51
CA THR A 30 2.60 8.12 -0.27
C THR A 30 1.37 8.74 0.37
N ARG A 31 1.31 10.05 0.31
CA ARG A 31 0.17 10.84 0.76
C ARG A 31 -0.22 11.76 -0.38
N LEU A 32 -1.43 11.61 -0.90
CA LEU A 32 -1.89 12.40 -2.04
C LEU A 32 -2.56 13.72 -1.62
N LYS A 33 -3.03 13.82 -0.37
CA LYS A 33 -3.76 14.99 0.15
C LYS A 33 -3.45 15.25 1.63
N PRO A 34 -3.52 16.50 2.10
CA PRO A 34 -3.62 17.76 1.34
C PRO A 34 -2.36 18.13 0.55
N THR A 35 -1.18 17.65 0.97
CA THR A 35 0.09 17.87 0.28
C THR A 35 0.60 16.54 -0.25
N PHE A 36 1.10 16.54 -1.49
CA PHE A 36 1.73 15.36 -2.07
C PHE A 36 3.07 15.08 -1.39
N GLU A 37 3.18 13.93 -0.74
CA GLU A 37 4.39 13.48 -0.06
C GLU A 37 4.73 12.05 -0.48
N VAL A 38 6.03 11.79 -0.68
CA VAL A 38 6.57 10.46 -1.00
C VAL A 38 7.69 10.18 0.00
N MET A 39 7.54 9.11 0.76
CA MET A 39 8.51 8.71 1.79
C MET A 39 9.06 7.32 1.47
N PRO A 40 10.39 7.10 1.54
CA PRO A 40 10.97 5.77 1.39
C PRO A 40 10.36 4.78 2.40
N SER A 41 9.95 3.61 1.94
CA SER A 41 9.42 2.55 2.81
C SER A 41 10.33 1.34 2.88
N GLY A 42 11.02 1.01 1.79
CA GLY A 42 11.94 -0.13 1.71
C GLY A 42 12.11 -0.66 0.31
N PHE A 43 12.73 -1.84 0.21
CA PHE A 43 12.98 -2.54 -1.05
C PHE A 43 12.46 -3.97 -0.99
N VAL A 44 12.01 -4.47 -2.13
CA VAL A 44 11.67 -5.88 -2.35
C VAL A 44 12.70 -6.46 -3.32
N ARG A 45 13.27 -7.59 -2.93
CA ARG A 45 14.21 -8.38 -3.74
C ARG A 45 13.58 -9.74 -4.04
N GLY A 46 13.75 -10.19 -5.27
CA GLY A 46 13.26 -11.50 -5.73
C GLY A 46 14.23 -12.63 -5.43
N PRO A 47 13.99 -13.79 -6.06
CA PRO A 47 14.97 -14.88 -6.09
C PRO A 47 16.36 -14.43 -6.59
N PRO A 48 17.43 -15.18 -6.27
CA PRO A 48 18.78 -14.85 -6.72
C PRO A 48 18.87 -14.70 -8.24
N ASN A 49 19.59 -13.67 -8.71
CA ASN A 49 19.83 -13.39 -10.12
C ASN A 49 18.55 -13.13 -10.95
N THR A 50 17.49 -12.64 -10.31
CA THR A 50 16.27 -12.23 -11.01
C THR A 50 16.07 -10.73 -10.92
N VAL A 51 15.45 -10.19 -11.97
CA VAL A 51 15.03 -8.78 -12.01
C VAL A 51 13.51 -8.71 -12.11
N PRO A 52 12.88 -7.67 -11.52
CA PRO A 52 11.46 -7.45 -11.66
C PRO A 52 11.14 -6.96 -13.08
N GLU A 53 10.21 -7.64 -13.75
CA GLU A 53 9.74 -7.25 -15.08
C GLU A 53 8.43 -6.46 -14.99
N LEU A 54 7.56 -6.83 -14.05
CA LEU A 54 6.26 -6.21 -13.85
C LEU A 54 5.93 -6.08 -12.37
N VAL A 55 5.30 -4.97 -12.01
CA VAL A 55 4.74 -4.71 -10.69
C VAL A 55 3.29 -4.24 -10.81
N THR A 56 2.42 -4.74 -9.95
CA THR A 56 1.02 -4.29 -9.83
C THR A 56 0.49 -4.51 -8.41
N PHE A 57 -0.55 -3.79 -8.03
CA PHE A 57 -1.24 -4.02 -6.77
C PHE A 57 -2.58 -4.69 -7.00
N GLN A 58 -2.92 -5.63 -6.11
CA GLN A 58 -4.25 -6.25 -6.09
C GLN A 58 -5.29 -5.20 -5.73
N GLN A 59 -6.42 -5.19 -6.46
CA GLN A 59 -7.46 -4.16 -6.30
C GLN A 59 -8.22 -4.27 -4.96
N ASP A 60 -8.37 -5.48 -4.42
CA ASP A 60 -9.27 -5.77 -3.30
C ASP A 60 -8.58 -6.41 -2.08
N PHE A 61 -7.43 -5.88 -1.66
CA PHE A 61 -6.77 -6.34 -0.44
C PHE A 61 -7.18 -5.49 0.77
N LYS A 62 -7.93 -6.06 1.73
CA LYS A 62 -8.55 -5.28 2.82
C LYS A 62 -7.65 -4.97 4.02
N LYS A 63 -6.45 -5.59 4.11
CA LYS A 63 -5.52 -5.42 5.24
C LYS A 63 -4.38 -4.43 4.96
N GLY A 64 -4.45 -3.72 3.83
CA GLY A 64 -3.42 -2.79 3.37
C GLY A 64 -3.29 -2.86 1.85
N ALA A 65 -2.07 -2.98 1.33
CA ALA A 65 -1.81 -3.19 -0.10
C ALA A 65 -1.10 -4.53 -0.35
N LEU A 66 -1.47 -5.25 -1.41
CA LEU A 66 -0.80 -6.49 -1.81
C LEU A 66 -0.07 -6.27 -3.14
N LEU A 67 1.26 -6.16 -3.07
CA LEU A 67 2.11 -5.99 -4.24
C LEU A 67 2.32 -7.36 -4.91
N THR A 68 2.10 -7.42 -6.21
CA THR A 68 2.47 -8.54 -7.08
C THR A 68 3.69 -8.15 -7.90
N VAL A 69 4.71 -9.01 -7.92
CA VAL A 69 5.92 -8.84 -8.74
C VAL A 69 6.08 -10.06 -9.63
N CYS A 70 6.24 -9.84 -10.93
CA CYS A 70 6.69 -10.85 -11.88
C CYS A 70 8.19 -10.71 -12.07
N TRP A 71 8.93 -11.80 -11.85
CA TRP A 71 10.38 -11.87 -11.99
C TRP A 71 10.76 -12.47 -13.34
N SER A 72 11.99 -12.18 -13.79
CA SER A 72 12.53 -12.63 -15.08
C SER A 72 12.68 -14.14 -15.22
N ASP A 73 12.65 -14.91 -14.12
CA ASP A 73 12.62 -16.39 -14.14
C ASP A 73 11.20 -16.96 -14.30
N GLY A 74 10.20 -16.09 -14.47
CA GLY A 74 8.79 -16.45 -14.55
C GLY A 74 8.12 -16.68 -13.20
N SER A 75 8.85 -16.56 -12.09
CA SER A 75 8.25 -16.65 -10.76
C SER A 75 7.42 -15.40 -10.43
N ILE A 76 6.40 -15.58 -9.60
CA ILE A 76 5.53 -14.49 -9.14
C ILE A 76 5.57 -14.45 -7.62
N SER A 77 5.82 -13.27 -7.06
CA SER A 77 5.79 -13.04 -5.62
C SER A 77 4.65 -12.09 -5.24
N PHE A 78 4.02 -12.40 -4.10
CA PHE A 78 2.99 -11.58 -3.49
C PHE A 78 3.50 -11.04 -2.15
N ILE A 79 3.67 -9.73 -2.05
CA ILE A 79 4.26 -9.05 -0.89
C ILE A 79 3.17 -8.23 -0.20
N PRO A 80 2.70 -8.65 0.98
CA PRO A 80 1.71 -7.90 1.74
C PRO A 80 2.37 -6.69 2.43
N LEU A 81 1.86 -5.49 2.14
CA LEU A 81 2.16 -4.25 2.83
C LEU A 81 1.00 -3.96 3.79
N LEU A 82 1.11 -4.46 5.02
CA LEU A 82 0.06 -4.35 6.02
C LEU A 82 -0.01 -2.92 6.60
N PHE A 83 -1.23 -2.42 6.77
CA PHE A 83 -1.46 -1.10 7.37
C PHE A 83 -1.97 -1.30 8.80
N SER A 84 -1.33 -0.62 9.75
CA SER A 84 -1.84 -0.61 11.12
C SER A 84 -3.13 0.21 11.17
N PRO A 85 -4.22 -0.31 11.75
CA PRO A 85 -5.41 0.50 11.98
C PRO A 85 -5.04 1.69 12.87
N SER A 86 -5.50 2.89 12.49
CA SER A 86 -5.38 4.05 13.35
C SER A 86 -6.38 3.91 14.50
N PRO A 87 -5.94 3.94 15.77
CA PRO A 87 -6.86 3.80 16.91
C PRO A 87 -7.87 4.96 17.03
N LEU A 88 -7.73 6.02 16.23
CA LEU A 88 -8.59 7.19 16.27
C LEU A 88 -9.83 7.10 15.36
N ILE A 89 -9.96 6.08 14.51
CA ILE A 89 -11.04 5.99 13.51
C ILE A 89 -12.10 4.93 13.87
N ASP A 90 -11.82 4.02 14.81
CA ASP A 90 -12.78 2.99 15.28
C ASP A 90 -13.56 3.42 16.55
N SER A 91 -13.83 4.71 16.71
CA SER A 91 -14.89 5.13 17.65
C SER A 91 -16.22 5.07 16.89
N PRO A 92 -17.09 4.06 17.09
CA PRO A 92 -18.45 4.15 16.57
C PRO A 92 -19.10 5.39 17.20
N CYS A 93 -19.48 6.36 16.38
CA CYS A 93 -20.38 7.43 16.80
C CYS A 93 -21.62 6.75 17.40
N GLN A 94 -21.74 6.77 18.72
CA GLN A 94 -22.92 6.31 19.43
C GLN A 94 -24.05 7.29 19.13
N PHE A 95 -24.75 7.05 18.02
CA PHE A 95 -26.08 7.57 17.79
C PHE A 95 -27.06 6.53 18.34
N GLU A 96 -27.48 6.68 19.59
CA GLU A 96 -28.75 6.10 20.06
C GLU A 96 -29.51 7.11 20.93
N ASN A 97 -30.53 7.66 20.26
CA ASN A 97 -31.89 7.92 20.72
C ASN A 97 -32.14 8.84 21.93
N GLY A 98 -32.61 10.03 21.60
CA GLY A 98 -33.31 10.92 22.51
C GLY A 98 -34.48 10.21 23.19
N THR A 99 -34.54 10.36 24.51
CA THR A 99 -35.77 10.18 25.28
C THR A 99 -36.01 11.50 26.00
N PHE A 100 -36.94 12.31 25.49
CA PHE A 100 -37.56 13.36 26.29
C PHE A 100 -38.39 12.67 27.37
N ALA A 101 -37.96 12.77 28.63
CA ALA A 101 -38.81 12.50 29.77
C ALA A 101 -38.63 13.63 30.77
N ASN A 102 -39.61 14.52 30.77
CA ASN A 102 -39.86 15.46 31.86
C ASN A 102 -39.92 14.71 33.19
N SER A 103 -39.24 15.20 34.22
CA SER A 103 -39.74 15.05 35.58
C SER A 103 -39.49 16.33 36.36
N LEU A 104 -40.61 16.95 36.70
CA LEU A 104 -40.75 17.96 37.74
C LEU A 104 -40.62 17.27 39.10
N SER A 105 -39.78 17.82 39.97
CA SER A 105 -40.01 17.92 41.42
C SER A 105 -39.04 18.93 42.00
#